data_AF-A0A7X9ZNP4-F1
#
_entry.id   AF-A0A7X9ZNP4-F1
#
_cell.length_a   1.000
_cell.length_b   1.000
_cell.length_c   1.000
_cell.angle_alpha   90.00
_cell.angle_beta   90.00
_cell.angle_gamma   90.00
#
_symmetry.space_group_name_H-M   'P 1'
#
loop_
_entity.id
_entity.type
_entity.pdbx_description
1 polymer ?
#
loop_
_entity_poly.entity_id
_entity_poly.type
_entity_poly.pdbx_seq_one_letter_code
_entity_poly.pdbx_strand_id
1 'polypeptide(L)'
;MNAAPVAVVTGASRGAGRGIAIALGSHGCTVYVTGRSEKAGDAALPGTIHETAAAVTAAGGRGMAVRVDHGDDAEVERLFDRVSKTERRLDILVNNACALRDELTQPGHFWEKPLALADMLDVGLRSSYVASYHAAPLMIERPGGLMVFTSASGAVHYVFGPAYGAHKAGMDKFAADMAVDLREFGVAALSIWMGALRTARLEALIASEPAKYGYLENRTETSEFTGHVIWALFNDPDVMARSGETVIGAEMAKHYGIADAGGRQPASYRDTHKVEPRVQYPIIIR
;
A
#
# COMPACT_ATOMS: atom_id res chain seq x y z
N MET A 1 5.33 3.75 -29.48
CA MET A 1 4.50 3.13 -28.43
C MET A 1 5.15 3.44 -27.11
N ASN A 2 4.49 4.16 -26.20
CA ASN A 2 5.05 4.40 -24.87
C ASN A 2 5.15 3.06 -24.14
N ALA A 3 6.31 2.78 -23.55
CA ALA A 3 6.51 1.56 -22.77
C ALA A 3 5.56 1.55 -21.56
N ALA A 4 4.99 0.38 -21.27
CA ALA A 4 4.07 0.17 -20.15
C ALA A 4 4.71 0.64 -18.82
N PRO A 5 3.95 1.30 -17.92
CA PRO A 5 4.46 1.69 -16.62
C PRO A 5 4.94 0.49 -15.80
N VAL A 6 5.99 0.71 -15.02
CA VAL A 6 6.63 -0.28 -14.15
C VAL A 6 6.29 0.05 -12.71
N ALA A 7 5.68 -0.91 -12.02
CA ALA A 7 5.29 -0.79 -10.63
C ALA A 7 5.98 -1.83 -9.74
N VAL A 8 6.34 -1.44 -8.53
CA VAL A 8 6.75 -2.34 -7.45
C VAL A 8 5.72 -2.24 -6.32
N VAL A 9 5.15 -3.38 -5.92
CA VAL A 9 4.23 -3.45 -4.77
C VAL A 9 4.87 -4.32 -3.69
N THR A 10 5.18 -3.72 -2.54
CA THR A 10 5.78 -4.44 -1.42
C THR A 10 4.72 -5.24 -0.64
N GLY A 11 5.03 -6.50 -0.28
CA GLY A 11 4.08 -7.36 0.44
C GLY A 11 2.82 -7.71 -0.35
N ALA A 12 2.97 -8.06 -1.62
CA ALA A 12 1.88 -8.27 -2.58
C ALA A 12 1.44 -9.73 -2.74
N SER A 13 1.89 -10.67 -1.89
CA SER A 13 1.46 -12.08 -2.02
C SER A 13 -0.01 -12.32 -1.67
N ARG A 14 -0.65 -11.40 -0.92
CA ARG A 14 -2.04 -11.49 -0.45
C ARG A 14 -2.59 -10.13 0.02
N GLY A 15 -3.88 -10.10 0.36
CA GLY A 15 -4.55 -8.94 0.95
C GLY A 15 -4.48 -7.69 0.06
N ALA A 16 -4.30 -6.53 0.69
CA ALA A 16 -4.24 -5.23 0.02
C ALA A 16 -3.21 -5.21 -1.12
N GLY A 17 -1.97 -5.64 -0.85
CA GLY A 17 -0.90 -5.62 -1.83
C GLY A 17 -1.20 -6.49 -3.06
N ARG A 18 -1.86 -7.64 -2.87
CA ARG A 18 -2.31 -8.48 -3.99
C ARG A 18 -3.34 -7.75 -4.85
N GLY A 19 -4.37 -7.18 -4.23
CA GLY A 19 -5.40 -6.47 -4.98
C GLY A 19 -4.86 -5.23 -5.68
N ILE A 20 -4.01 -4.44 -5.02
CA ILE A 20 -3.32 -3.30 -5.64
C ILE A 20 -2.51 -3.74 -6.85
N ALA A 21 -1.73 -4.83 -6.73
CA ALA A 21 -0.95 -5.35 -7.84
C ALA A 21 -1.83 -5.77 -9.02
N ILE A 22 -2.92 -6.50 -8.77
CA ILE A 22 -3.88 -6.94 -9.81
C ILE A 22 -4.53 -5.75 -10.50
N ALA A 23 -4.97 -4.75 -9.74
CA ALA A 23 -5.59 -3.54 -10.28
C ALA A 23 -4.61 -2.75 -11.17
N LEU A 24 -3.34 -2.59 -10.76
CA LEU A 24 -2.31 -1.99 -11.62
C LEU A 24 -2.06 -2.85 -12.87
N GLY A 25 -2.05 -4.18 -12.74
CA GLY A 25 -2.00 -5.11 -13.86
C GLY A 25 -3.14 -4.91 -14.85
N SER A 26 -4.36 -4.67 -14.37
CA SER A 26 -5.54 -4.44 -15.23
C SER A 26 -5.42 -3.18 -16.10
N HIS A 27 -4.55 -2.26 -15.71
CA HIS A 27 -4.22 -1.05 -16.49
C HIS A 27 -3.00 -1.23 -17.40
N GLY A 28 -2.49 -2.45 -17.54
CA GLY A 28 -1.39 -2.82 -18.44
C GLY A 28 0.01 -2.67 -17.84
N CYS A 29 0.15 -2.42 -16.53
CA CYS A 29 1.45 -2.25 -15.90
C CYS A 29 2.28 -3.55 -15.91
N THR A 30 3.60 -3.40 -15.97
CA THR A 30 4.51 -4.42 -15.42
C THR A 30 4.51 -4.26 -13.91
N VAL A 31 4.19 -5.31 -13.15
CA VAL A 31 4.09 -5.24 -11.68
C VAL A 31 5.01 -6.27 -11.03
N TYR A 32 5.99 -5.78 -10.28
CA TYR A 32 6.82 -6.57 -9.37
C TYR A 32 6.03 -6.88 -8.10
N VAL A 33 5.66 -8.15 -7.98
CA VAL A 33 4.92 -8.72 -6.85
C VAL A 33 5.92 -9.31 -5.88
N THR A 34 6.08 -8.67 -4.72
CA THR A 34 7.12 -9.04 -3.76
C THR A 34 6.56 -9.57 -2.45
N GLY A 35 7.27 -10.50 -1.82
CA GLY A 35 6.90 -11.09 -0.55
C GLY A 35 7.61 -12.40 -0.31
N ARG A 36 7.32 -13.05 0.82
CA ARG A 36 8.06 -14.24 1.26
C ARG A 36 7.51 -15.57 0.77
N SER A 37 6.21 -15.64 0.53
CA SER A 37 5.53 -16.91 0.25
C SER A 37 5.58 -17.24 -1.24
N GLU A 38 6.29 -18.30 -1.58
CA GLU A 38 6.44 -18.81 -2.94
C GLU A 38 5.52 -20.01 -3.18
N LYS A 39 5.27 -20.82 -2.15
CA LYS A 39 4.46 -22.04 -2.22
C LYS A 39 3.26 -21.97 -1.27
N ALA A 40 2.20 -22.69 -1.62
CA ALA A 40 1.08 -22.89 -0.72
C ALA A 40 1.57 -23.55 0.59
N GLY A 41 1.17 -23.01 1.73
CA GLY A 41 1.63 -23.46 3.05
C GLY A 41 2.80 -22.67 3.66
N ASP A 42 3.49 -21.82 2.89
CA ASP A 42 4.58 -20.96 3.42
C ASP A 42 4.08 -19.93 4.46
N ALA A 43 2.78 -19.69 4.52
CA ALA A 43 2.13 -18.81 5.50
C ALA A 43 0.77 -19.39 5.90
N ALA A 44 0.29 -18.99 7.08
CA ALA A 44 -1.03 -19.40 7.59
C ALA A 44 -2.19 -18.91 6.69
N LEU A 45 -2.01 -17.77 6.01
CA LEU A 45 -2.98 -17.24 5.06
C LEU A 45 -2.63 -17.65 3.62
N PRO A 46 -3.63 -17.97 2.78
CA PRO A 46 -3.41 -18.35 1.39
C PRO A 46 -2.83 -17.19 0.56
N GLY A 47 -2.37 -17.51 -0.64
CA GLY A 47 -1.76 -16.55 -1.57
C GLY A 47 -0.23 -16.64 -1.61
N THR A 48 0.32 -16.73 -2.81
CA THR A 48 1.76 -16.64 -3.08
C THR A 48 2.09 -15.48 -4.02
N ILE A 49 3.37 -15.12 -4.11
CA ILE A 49 3.84 -14.15 -5.11
C ILE A 49 3.60 -14.64 -6.55
N HIS A 50 3.70 -15.95 -6.80
CA HIS A 50 3.51 -16.53 -8.13
C HIS A 50 2.05 -16.53 -8.55
N GLU A 51 1.13 -16.89 -7.65
CA GLU A 51 -0.31 -16.81 -7.90
C GLU A 51 -0.75 -15.38 -8.18
N THR A 52 -0.21 -14.41 -7.42
CA THR A 52 -0.53 -13.00 -7.63
C THR A 52 0.06 -12.49 -8.93
N ALA A 53 1.31 -12.83 -9.28
CA ALA A 53 1.89 -12.46 -10.57
C ALA A 53 1.12 -13.07 -11.77
N ALA A 54 0.62 -14.30 -11.63
CA ALA A 54 -0.26 -14.89 -12.62
C ALA A 54 -1.59 -14.11 -12.75
N ALA A 55 -2.18 -13.69 -11.63
CA ALA A 55 -3.39 -12.87 -11.62
C ALA A 55 -3.17 -11.47 -12.24
N VAL A 56 -2.03 -10.82 -11.99
CA VAL A 56 -1.62 -9.58 -12.67
C VAL A 56 -1.58 -9.78 -14.19
N THR A 57 -0.96 -10.87 -14.63
CA THR A 57 -0.85 -11.19 -16.06
C THR A 57 -2.24 -11.47 -16.67
N ALA A 58 -3.08 -12.23 -15.96
CA ALA A 58 -4.44 -12.52 -16.39
C ALA A 58 -5.33 -11.26 -16.47
N ALA A 59 -5.05 -10.24 -15.65
CA ALA A 59 -5.75 -8.96 -15.68
C ALA A 59 -5.37 -8.07 -16.88
N GLY A 60 -4.28 -8.37 -17.59
CA GLY A 60 -3.84 -7.63 -18.79
C GLY A 60 -2.46 -6.98 -18.68
N GLY A 61 -1.78 -7.12 -17.54
CA GLY A 61 -0.44 -6.59 -17.31
C GLY A 61 0.64 -7.65 -17.46
N ARG A 62 1.82 -7.38 -16.88
CA ARG A 62 2.91 -8.36 -16.73
C ARG A 62 3.28 -8.53 -15.26
N GLY A 63 2.91 -9.65 -14.67
CA GLY A 63 3.28 -9.96 -13.28
C GLY A 63 4.69 -10.54 -13.15
N MET A 64 5.50 -9.94 -12.30
CA MET A 64 6.87 -10.35 -11.99
C MET A 64 6.96 -10.79 -10.53
N ALA A 65 6.91 -12.10 -10.27
CA ALA A 65 7.09 -12.63 -8.92
C ALA A 65 8.57 -12.51 -8.48
N VAL A 66 8.82 -11.86 -7.34
CA VAL A 66 10.15 -11.77 -6.73
C VAL A 66 10.06 -12.04 -5.24
N ARG A 67 10.74 -13.11 -4.79
CA ARG A 67 10.87 -13.40 -3.36
C ARG A 67 11.72 -12.33 -2.71
N VAL A 68 11.13 -11.62 -1.75
CA VAL A 68 11.80 -10.61 -0.90
C VAL A 68 11.31 -10.77 0.54
N ASP A 69 12.24 -10.91 1.49
CA ASP A 69 12.00 -10.62 2.90
C ASP A 69 12.21 -9.13 3.15
N HIS A 70 11.12 -8.41 3.40
CA HIS A 70 11.14 -6.98 3.66
C HIS A 70 11.74 -6.63 5.03
N GLY A 71 12.09 -7.60 5.87
CA GLY A 71 12.92 -7.41 7.06
C GLY A 71 14.43 -7.46 6.80
N ASP A 72 14.88 -7.78 5.58
CA ASP A 72 16.30 -7.82 5.18
C ASP A 72 16.58 -6.71 4.15
N ASP A 73 17.29 -5.66 4.60
CA ASP A 73 17.65 -4.51 3.76
C ASP A 73 18.40 -4.91 2.48
N ALA A 74 19.26 -5.95 2.54
CA ALA A 74 20.03 -6.41 1.39
C ALA A 74 19.15 -7.14 0.37
N GLU A 75 18.08 -7.80 0.80
CA GLU A 75 17.08 -8.35 -0.12
C GLU A 75 16.28 -7.24 -0.82
N VAL A 76 15.93 -6.18 -0.09
CA VAL A 76 15.25 -5.01 -0.67
C VAL A 76 16.15 -4.30 -1.68
N GLU A 77 17.43 -4.10 -1.38
CA GLU A 77 18.42 -3.58 -2.34
C GLU A 77 18.44 -4.41 -3.63
N ARG A 78 18.62 -5.74 -3.51
CA ARG A 78 18.67 -6.67 -4.66
C ARG A 78 17.41 -6.62 -5.53
N LEU A 79 16.25 -6.35 -4.96
CA LEU A 79 15.01 -6.15 -5.72
C LEU A 79 15.13 -4.95 -6.66
N PHE A 80 15.49 -3.78 -6.15
CA PHE A 80 15.58 -2.56 -6.97
C PHE A 80 16.75 -2.62 -7.96
N ASP A 81 17.83 -3.30 -7.59
CA ASP A 81 18.93 -3.65 -8.48
C ASP A 81 18.45 -4.45 -9.70
N ARG A 82 17.56 -5.41 -9.47
CA ARG A 82 16.93 -6.20 -10.53
C ARG A 82 15.98 -5.36 -11.39
N VAL A 83 15.17 -4.49 -10.78
CA VAL A 83 14.28 -3.56 -11.51
C VAL A 83 15.10 -2.65 -12.40
N SER A 84 16.18 -2.05 -11.88
CA SER A 84 17.11 -1.22 -12.62
C SER A 84 17.70 -1.95 -13.84
N LYS A 85 18.24 -3.15 -13.63
CA LYS A 85 18.86 -3.95 -14.71
C LYS A 85 17.88 -4.40 -15.79
N THR A 86 16.63 -4.70 -15.41
CA THR A 86 15.63 -5.28 -16.33
C THR A 86 14.82 -4.20 -17.04
N GLU A 87 14.32 -3.22 -16.29
CA GLU A 87 13.35 -2.23 -16.77
C GLU A 87 13.98 -0.85 -16.99
N ARG A 88 15.08 -0.56 -16.28
CA ARG A 88 15.80 0.74 -16.29
C ARG A 88 14.93 1.94 -15.92
N ARG A 89 13.80 1.70 -15.25
CA ARG A 89 12.87 2.72 -14.78
C ARG A 89 11.99 2.14 -13.67
N LEU A 90 11.44 3.02 -12.85
CA LEU A 90 10.37 2.71 -11.93
C LEU A 90 9.38 3.87 -11.95
N ASP A 91 8.11 3.58 -12.21
CA ASP A 91 7.07 4.60 -12.33
C ASP A 91 6.21 4.68 -11.07
N ILE A 92 5.92 3.53 -10.45
CA ILE A 92 5.07 3.45 -9.26
C ILE A 92 5.75 2.60 -8.19
N LEU A 93 6.00 3.15 -7.01
CA LEU A 93 6.31 2.38 -5.81
C LEU A 93 5.11 2.38 -4.87
N VAL A 94 4.63 1.20 -4.48
CA VAL A 94 3.63 1.07 -3.41
C VAL A 94 4.26 0.38 -2.20
N ASN A 95 4.56 1.18 -1.18
CA ASN A 95 5.00 0.72 0.13
C ASN A 95 3.80 0.18 0.92
N ASN A 96 3.66 -1.15 0.91
CA ASN A 96 2.54 -1.89 1.52
C ASN A 96 2.96 -3.03 2.46
N ALA A 97 4.20 -3.54 2.35
CA ALA A 97 4.71 -4.57 3.24
C ALA A 97 4.52 -4.18 4.71
N CYS A 98 4.05 -5.12 5.53
CA CYS A 98 3.80 -4.91 6.94
C CYS A 98 3.72 -6.26 7.66
N ALA A 99 4.40 -6.40 8.79
CA ALA A 99 4.23 -7.56 9.67
C ALA A 99 2.94 -7.40 10.50
N LEU A 100 1.85 -8.04 10.05
CA LEU A 100 0.61 -8.13 10.82
C LEU A 100 0.60 -9.42 11.64
N ARG A 101 0.56 -9.27 12.96
CA ARG A 101 0.48 -10.34 13.96
C ARG A 101 -0.95 -10.45 14.48
N ASP A 102 -1.43 -11.64 14.79
CA ASP A 102 -2.82 -11.86 15.24
C ASP A 102 -3.11 -11.17 16.59
N GLU A 103 -2.09 -11.11 17.45
CA GLU A 103 -2.10 -10.48 18.77
C GLU A 103 -2.37 -8.98 18.72
N LEU A 104 -2.22 -8.36 17.54
CA LEU A 104 -2.49 -6.93 17.34
C LEU A 104 -3.92 -6.58 17.77
N THR A 105 -4.88 -7.44 17.43
CA THR A 105 -6.31 -7.23 17.68
C THR A 105 -6.79 -7.77 19.02
N GLN A 106 -5.93 -8.45 19.78
CA GLN A 106 -6.29 -8.99 21.09
C GLN A 106 -6.45 -7.86 22.12
N PRO A 107 -7.32 -8.01 23.13
CA PRO A 107 -7.45 -7.04 24.23
C PRO A 107 -6.17 -7.00 25.07
N GLY A 108 -6.01 -5.94 25.86
CA GLY A 108 -4.88 -5.75 26.77
C GLY A 108 -4.09 -4.48 26.49
N HIS A 109 -3.32 -4.06 27.48
CA HIS A 109 -2.44 -2.90 27.39
C HIS A 109 -1.20 -3.22 26.54
N PHE A 110 -0.55 -2.20 26.00
CA PHE A 110 0.60 -2.43 25.10
C PHE A 110 1.76 -3.14 25.80
N TRP A 111 1.93 -2.97 27.12
CA TRP A 111 2.96 -3.66 27.93
C TRP A 111 2.61 -5.11 28.26
N GLU A 112 1.39 -5.56 27.97
CA GLU A 112 0.91 -6.93 28.20
C GLU A 112 0.95 -7.74 26.90
N LYS A 113 1.02 -7.06 25.75
CA LYS A 113 1.08 -7.70 24.44
C LYS A 113 2.52 -8.08 24.08
N PRO A 114 2.73 -9.11 23.25
CA PRO A 114 4.07 -9.52 22.85
C PRO A 114 4.85 -8.40 22.15
N LEU A 115 6.14 -8.29 22.46
CA LEU A 115 7.04 -7.32 21.81
C LEU A 115 7.13 -7.51 20.29
N ALA A 116 6.83 -8.69 19.77
CA ALA A 116 6.77 -8.99 18.33
C ALA A 116 5.74 -8.14 17.55
N LEU A 117 4.85 -7.39 18.23
CA LEU A 117 4.04 -6.36 17.58
C LEU A 117 4.88 -5.20 17.03
N ALA A 118 6.07 -4.97 17.59
CA ALA A 118 7.02 -3.97 17.12
C ALA A 118 7.65 -4.33 15.77
N ASP A 119 7.59 -5.60 15.32
CA ASP A 119 8.05 -6.02 13.99
C ASP A 119 7.35 -5.24 12.86
N MET A 120 6.19 -4.64 13.12
CA MET A 120 5.51 -3.73 12.22
C MET A 120 6.34 -2.47 11.90
N LEU A 121 7.17 -2.02 12.84
CA LEU A 121 8.10 -0.91 12.63
C LEU A 121 9.28 -1.35 11.77
N ASP A 122 9.74 -2.60 11.88
CA ASP A 122 10.84 -3.10 11.06
C ASP A 122 10.38 -3.43 9.64
N VAL A 123 9.42 -4.35 9.49
CA VAL A 123 8.95 -4.82 8.17
C VAL A 123 8.01 -3.81 7.50
N GLY A 124 7.33 -2.97 8.27
CA GLY A 124 6.46 -1.91 7.76
C GLY A 124 7.22 -0.61 7.55
N LEU A 125 7.67 0.01 8.63
CA LEU A 125 8.22 1.37 8.58
C LEU A 125 9.67 1.40 8.03
N ARG A 126 10.62 0.70 8.64
CA ARG A 126 12.02 0.66 8.18
C ARG A 126 12.11 0.17 6.74
N SER A 127 11.44 -0.93 6.42
CA SER A 127 11.44 -1.48 5.06
C SER A 127 10.93 -0.48 4.03
N SER A 128 9.87 0.28 4.34
CA SER A 128 9.36 1.32 3.44
C SER A 128 10.38 2.43 3.20
N TYR A 129 11.16 2.81 4.21
CA TYR A 129 12.26 3.76 4.04
C TYR A 129 13.35 3.19 3.11
N VAL A 130 13.80 1.96 3.37
CA VAL A 130 14.85 1.29 2.58
C VAL A 130 14.40 1.10 1.13
N ALA A 131 13.17 0.66 0.91
CA ALA A 131 12.60 0.53 -0.42
C ALA A 131 12.54 1.86 -1.15
N SER A 132 12.11 2.93 -0.47
CA SER A 132 12.05 4.28 -1.03
C SER A 132 13.44 4.82 -1.37
N TYR A 133 14.43 4.56 -0.52
CA TYR A 133 15.83 4.93 -0.75
C TYR A 133 16.39 4.32 -2.04
N HIS A 134 16.16 3.03 -2.28
CA HIS A 134 16.63 2.36 -3.50
C HIS A 134 15.75 2.64 -4.73
N ALA A 135 14.47 2.92 -4.53
CA ALA A 135 13.54 3.29 -5.60
C ALA A 135 13.79 4.70 -6.15
N ALA A 136 14.04 5.67 -5.27
CA ALA A 136 14.11 7.08 -5.64
C ALA A 136 15.09 7.36 -6.80
N PRO A 137 16.34 6.83 -6.81
CA PRO A 137 17.25 7.01 -7.95
C PRO A 137 16.67 6.56 -9.30
N LEU A 138 15.85 5.50 -9.32
CA LEU A 138 15.20 4.99 -10.54
C LEU A 138 14.00 5.84 -10.95
N MET A 139 13.31 6.44 -9.98
CA MET A 139 12.13 7.25 -10.20
C MET A 139 12.49 8.67 -10.68
N ILE A 140 13.59 9.24 -10.18
CA ILE A 140 14.01 10.62 -10.53
C ILE A 140 14.67 10.73 -11.92
N GLU A 141 14.98 9.61 -12.59
CA GLU A 141 15.52 9.66 -13.96
C GLU A 141 14.52 10.29 -14.95
N ARG A 142 13.22 10.26 -14.64
CA ARG A 142 12.16 10.85 -15.47
C ARG A 142 11.02 11.41 -14.59
N PRO A 143 10.49 12.59 -14.91
CA PRO A 143 9.32 13.12 -14.20
C PRO A 143 8.08 12.26 -14.43
N GLY A 144 7.12 12.35 -13.51
CA GLY A 144 5.85 11.64 -13.58
C GLY A 144 5.78 10.34 -12.77
N GLY A 145 6.75 10.09 -11.89
CA GLY A 145 6.69 8.95 -10.95
C GLY A 145 5.74 9.19 -9.77
N LEU A 146 5.25 8.11 -9.17
CA LEU A 146 4.39 8.14 -7.98
C LEU A 146 4.88 7.16 -6.91
N MET A 147 5.19 7.67 -5.72
CA MET A 147 5.51 6.89 -4.53
C MET A 147 4.32 6.92 -3.57
N VAL A 148 3.79 5.75 -3.22
CA VAL A 148 2.60 5.61 -2.38
C VAL A 148 2.92 4.86 -1.10
N PHE A 149 2.48 5.39 0.03
CA PHE A 149 2.54 4.76 1.34
C PHE A 149 1.14 4.32 1.77
N THR A 150 0.95 3.02 2.03
CA THR A 150 -0.36 2.54 2.48
C THR A 150 -0.55 2.78 3.98
N SER A 151 -1.56 3.58 4.30
CA SER A 151 -1.82 4.01 5.67
C SER A 151 -3.30 3.83 6.05
N ALA A 152 -3.69 4.32 7.23
CA ALA A 152 -5.03 4.21 7.78
C ALA A 152 -5.29 5.31 8.82
N SER A 153 -6.55 5.52 9.18
CA SER A 153 -6.95 6.56 10.15
C SER A 153 -6.27 6.44 11.51
N GLY A 154 -5.79 5.25 11.90
CA GLY A 154 -4.99 5.04 13.11
C GLY A 154 -3.68 5.81 13.18
N ALA A 155 -3.28 6.51 12.10
CA ALA A 155 -2.21 7.51 12.12
C ALA A 155 -2.53 8.72 13.03
N VAL A 156 -3.82 9.01 13.27
CA VAL A 156 -4.24 10.23 14.00
C VAL A 156 -5.09 9.95 15.24
N HIS A 157 -5.51 8.71 15.46
CA HIS A 157 -6.24 8.29 16.66
C HIS A 157 -5.84 6.88 17.09
N TYR A 158 -6.24 6.47 18.28
CA TYR A 158 -5.83 5.18 18.83
C TYR A 158 -6.46 4.00 18.09
N VAL A 159 -5.63 3.16 17.48
CA VAL A 159 -6.03 1.89 16.86
C VAL A 159 -5.00 0.81 17.19
N PHE A 160 -5.45 -0.28 17.81
CA PHE A 160 -4.73 -1.54 18.10
C PHE A 160 -3.45 -1.47 18.97
N GLY A 161 -2.85 -0.30 19.17
CA GLY A 161 -1.69 -0.09 20.03
C GLY A 161 -0.64 0.84 19.40
N PRO A 162 0.41 1.18 20.15
CA PRO A 162 1.39 2.20 19.75
C PRO A 162 2.19 1.80 18.51
N ALA A 163 2.54 0.52 18.33
CA ALA A 163 3.28 0.07 17.15
C ALA A 163 2.49 0.30 15.84
N TYR A 164 1.17 0.05 15.86
CA TYR A 164 0.30 0.31 14.71
C TYR A 164 0.17 1.79 14.42
N GLY A 165 -0.14 2.60 15.45
CA GLY A 165 -0.25 4.05 15.29
C GLY A 165 1.06 4.69 14.81
N ALA A 166 2.19 4.30 15.38
CA ALA A 166 3.51 4.79 14.99
C ALA A 166 3.87 4.40 13.54
N HIS A 167 3.56 3.17 13.12
CA HIS A 167 3.72 2.77 11.72
C HIS A 167 2.86 3.64 10.79
N LYS A 168 1.56 3.78 11.05
CA LYS A 168 0.66 4.55 10.17
C LYS A 168 0.99 6.04 10.12
N ALA A 169 1.31 6.65 11.27
CA ALA A 169 1.80 8.02 11.32
C ALA A 169 3.15 8.19 10.63
N GLY A 170 4.06 7.20 10.73
CA GLY A 170 5.34 7.21 10.03
C GLY A 170 5.20 7.12 8.52
N MET A 171 4.25 6.32 8.02
CA MET A 171 3.93 6.24 6.58
C MET A 171 3.41 7.58 6.03
N ASP A 172 2.53 8.24 6.79
CA ASP A 172 2.06 9.60 6.47
C ASP A 172 3.22 10.61 6.46
N LYS A 173 4.15 10.49 7.41
CA LYS A 173 5.31 11.38 7.50
C LYS A 173 6.34 11.13 6.40
N PHE A 174 6.55 9.89 5.96
CA PHE A 174 7.42 9.60 4.82
C PHE A 174 6.89 10.21 3.53
N ALA A 175 5.58 10.12 3.27
CA ALA A 175 4.99 10.80 2.13
C ALA A 175 5.27 12.31 2.16
N ALA A 176 5.01 12.96 3.31
CA ALA A 176 5.26 14.38 3.51
C ALA A 176 6.72 14.79 3.29
N ASP A 177 7.67 14.06 3.88
CA ASP A 177 9.08 14.45 3.87
C ASP A 177 9.76 14.10 2.55
N MET A 178 9.54 12.89 2.04
CA MET A 178 10.14 12.48 0.78
C MET A 178 9.60 13.30 -0.40
N ALA A 179 8.38 13.82 -0.30
CA ALA A 179 7.85 14.77 -1.29
C ALA A 179 8.67 16.07 -1.37
N VAL A 180 9.35 16.50 -0.30
CA VAL A 180 10.19 17.71 -0.31
C VAL A 180 11.37 17.50 -1.26
N ASP A 181 12.05 16.36 -1.16
CA ASP A 181 13.23 16.04 -1.98
C ASP A 181 12.84 15.64 -3.40
N LEU A 182 11.73 14.92 -3.56
CA LEU A 182 11.25 14.44 -4.86
C LEU A 182 10.62 15.53 -5.75
N ARG A 183 10.27 16.69 -5.16
CA ARG A 183 9.53 17.75 -5.86
C ARG A 183 10.27 18.32 -7.06
N GLU A 184 11.57 18.54 -6.96
CA GLU A 184 12.35 19.11 -8.07
C GLU A 184 12.50 18.16 -9.26
N PHE A 185 12.29 16.86 -9.04
CA PHE A 185 12.34 15.82 -10.07
C PHE A 185 10.98 15.48 -10.67
N GLY A 186 9.90 16.12 -10.20
CA GLY A 186 8.54 15.85 -10.69
C GLY A 186 8.03 14.45 -10.31
N VAL A 187 8.45 13.93 -9.16
CA VAL A 187 7.95 12.67 -8.60
C VAL A 187 7.04 13.00 -7.40
N ALA A 188 5.81 12.48 -7.43
CA ALA A 188 4.86 12.68 -6.34
C ALA A 188 5.06 11.62 -5.25
N ALA A 189 4.97 12.02 -3.97
CA ALA A 189 4.88 11.08 -2.86
C ALA A 189 3.58 11.33 -2.07
N LEU A 190 2.79 10.29 -1.84
CA LEU A 190 1.48 10.38 -1.19
C LEU A 190 1.30 9.25 -0.18
N SER A 191 0.61 9.54 0.92
CA SER A 191 0.05 8.48 1.79
C SER A 191 -1.42 8.28 1.46
N ILE A 192 -1.87 7.04 1.41
CA ILE A 192 -3.28 6.71 1.14
C ILE A 192 -3.90 5.96 2.33
N TRP A 193 -4.91 6.55 2.94
CA TRP A 193 -5.73 5.86 3.94
C TRP A 193 -6.72 4.94 3.24
N MET A 194 -6.50 3.64 3.39
CA MET A 194 -7.39 2.60 2.87
C MET A 194 -8.53 2.33 3.84
N GLY A 195 -9.72 2.04 3.31
CA GLY A 195 -10.85 1.55 4.08
C GLY A 195 -10.57 0.19 4.73
N ALA A 196 -11.53 -0.29 5.52
CA ALA A 196 -11.45 -1.65 6.05
C ALA A 196 -11.46 -2.63 4.88
N LEU A 197 -10.38 -3.39 4.71
CA LEU A 197 -10.27 -4.29 3.57
C LEU A 197 -11.06 -5.58 3.78
N ARG A 198 -11.76 -5.99 2.73
CA ARG A 198 -12.40 -7.31 2.64
C ARG A 198 -11.33 -8.38 2.43
N THR A 199 -10.73 -8.81 3.54
CA THR A 199 -9.74 -9.89 3.54
C THR A 199 -10.42 -11.26 3.55
N ALA A 200 -9.75 -12.31 3.05
CA ALA A 200 -10.26 -13.68 3.10
C ALA A 200 -10.69 -14.12 4.52
N ARG A 201 -10.02 -13.62 5.57
CA ARG A 201 -10.41 -13.85 6.97
C ARG A 201 -11.75 -13.20 7.32
N LEU A 202 -11.94 -11.95 6.90
CA LEU A 202 -13.20 -11.23 7.13
C LEU A 202 -14.34 -11.84 6.30
N GLU A 203 -14.07 -12.26 5.07
CA GLU A 203 -15.05 -12.96 4.23
C GLU A 203 -15.49 -14.28 4.86
N ALA A 204 -14.55 -15.08 5.37
CA ALA A 204 -14.88 -16.31 6.08
C ALA A 204 -15.73 -16.04 7.33
N LEU A 205 -15.42 -14.97 8.07
CA LEU A 205 -16.20 -14.55 9.24
C LEU A 205 -17.63 -14.13 8.86
N ILE A 206 -17.77 -13.31 7.81
CA ILE A 206 -19.07 -12.88 7.29
C ILE A 206 -19.89 -14.08 6.82
N ALA A 207 -19.28 -15.00 6.09
CA ALA A 207 -19.93 -16.22 5.60
C ALA A 207 -20.36 -17.14 6.76
N SER A 208 -19.61 -17.18 7.87
CA SER A 208 -19.95 -18.02 9.03
C SER A 208 -21.16 -17.52 9.83
N GLU A 209 -21.38 -16.20 9.93
CA GLU A 209 -22.52 -15.62 10.65
C GLU A 209 -23.10 -14.39 9.90
N PRO A 210 -23.77 -14.57 8.74
CA PRO A 210 -24.22 -13.46 7.89
C PRO A 210 -25.17 -12.48 8.59
N ALA A 211 -26.06 -12.98 9.46
CA ALA A 211 -26.99 -12.15 10.21
C ALA A 211 -26.29 -11.19 11.19
N LYS A 212 -25.08 -11.54 11.64
CA LYS A 212 -24.30 -10.77 12.61
C LYS A 212 -23.29 -9.86 11.95
N TYR A 213 -22.64 -10.32 10.88
CA TYR A 213 -21.52 -9.61 10.25
C TYR A 213 -21.81 -9.10 8.84
N GLY A 214 -22.95 -9.42 8.22
CA GLY A 214 -23.28 -9.03 6.85
C GLY A 214 -23.24 -7.53 6.59
N TYR A 215 -23.47 -6.71 7.62
CA TYR A 215 -23.34 -5.25 7.51
C TYR A 215 -21.90 -4.80 7.16
N LEU A 216 -20.88 -5.63 7.40
CA LEU A 216 -19.50 -5.35 7.06
C LEU A 216 -19.22 -5.46 5.55
N GLU A 217 -20.04 -6.20 4.79
CA GLU A 217 -19.88 -6.28 3.33
C GLU A 217 -20.04 -4.92 2.65
N ASN A 218 -20.93 -4.09 3.18
CA ASN A 218 -21.18 -2.73 2.66
C ASN A 218 -20.24 -1.68 3.27
N ARG A 219 -19.39 -2.06 4.22
CA ARG A 219 -18.47 -1.15 4.93
C ARG A 219 -17.00 -1.47 4.68
N THR A 220 -16.73 -2.45 3.83
CA THR A 220 -15.38 -2.88 3.46
C THR A 220 -15.11 -2.66 1.98
N GLU A 221 -13.85 -2.36 1.68
CA GLU A 221 -13.34 -2.16 0.32
C GLU A 221 -12.85 -3.49 -0.25
N THR A 222 -13.02 -3.72 -1.55
CA THR A 222 -12.28 -4.81 -2.20
C THR A 222 -10.77 -4.52 -2.15
N SER A 223 -9.96 -5.58 -2.27
CA SER A 223 -8.51 -5.41 -2.19
C SER A 223 -7.96 -4.64 -3.41
N GLU A 224 -8.65 -4.71 -4.54
CA GLU A 224 -8.30 -4.07 -5.82
C GLU A 224 -8.63 -2.57 -5.85
N PHE A 225 -9.64 -2.13 -5.10
CA PHE A 225 -10.14 -0.75 -5.10
C PHE A 225 -9.03 0.29 -4.98
N THR A 226 -8.16 0.16 -3.96
CA THR A 226 -7.04 1.08 -3.73
C THR A 226 -6.08 1.13 -4.92
N GLY A 227 -5.86 0.01 -5.63
CA GLY A 227 -4.97 0.01 -6.79
C GLY A 227 -5.53 0.79 -7.98
N HIS A 228 -6.86 0.81 -8.17
CA HIS A 228 -7.48 1.68 -9.17
C HIS A 228 -7.38 3.16 -8.80
N VAL A 229 -7.49 3.49 -7.51
CA VAL A 229 -7.28 4.87 -7.02
C VAL A 229 -5.81 5.30 -7.22
N ILE A 230 -4.84 4.43 -6.91
CA ILE A 230 -3.42 4.68 -7.16
C ILE A 230 -3.15 4.91 -8.65
N TRP A 231 -3.77 4.11 -9.53
CA TRP A 231 -3.64 4.30 -10.96
C TRP A 231 -4.18 5.67 -11.42
N ALA A 232 -5.33 6.09 -10.91
CA ALA A 232 -5.88 7.41 -11.24
C ALA A 232 -4.99 8.55 -10.72
N LEU A 233 -4.45 8.43 -9.50
CA LEU A 233 -3.46 9.37 -8.97
C LEU A 233 -2.20 9.45 -9.85
N PHE A 234 -1.70 8.32 -10.33
CA PHE A 234 -0.53 8.28 -11.22
C PHE A 234 -0.77 8.99 -12.56
N ASN A 235 -2.00 8.97 -13.06
CA ASN A 235 -2.38 9.62 -14.31
C ASN A 235 -2.97 11.03 -14.13
N ASP A 236 -3.08 11.51 -12.89
CA ASP A 236 -3.60 12.84 -12.59
C ASP A 236 -2.53 13.90 -12.97
N PRO A 237 -2.80 14.78 -13.96
CA PRO A 237 -1.85 15.82 -14.36
C PRO A 237 -1.51 16.79 -13.22
N ASP A 238 -2.37 16.90 -12.20
CA ASP A 238 -2.21 17.77 -11.05
C ASP A 238 -1.71 17.03 -9.79
N VAL A 239 -1.28 15.76 -9.91
CA VAL A 239 -0.83 14.95 -8.74
C VAL A 239 0.27 15.64 -7.92
N MET A 240 1.14 16.42 -8.56
CA MET A 240 2.21 17.16 -7.87
C MET A 240 1.71 18.26 -6.94
N ALA A 241 0.49 18.77 -7.15
CA ALA A 241 -0.16 19.70 -6.23
C ALA A 241 -0.50 19.03 -4.90
N ARG A 242 -0.70 17.70 -4.92
CA ARG A 242 -0.98 16.87 -3.74
C ARG A 242 0.27 16.25 -3.13
N SER A 243 1.41 16.26 -3.83
CA SER A 243 2.64 15.62 -3.34
C SER A 243 2.99 16.11 -1.93
N GLY A 244 3.13 15.15 -0.99
CA GLY A 244 3.32 15.36 0.44
C GLY A 244 2.05 15.21 1.28
N GLU A 245 0.88 15.07 0.66
CA GLU A 245 -0.39 14.88 1.36
C GLU A 245 -0.64 13.41 1.74
N THR A 246 -1.44 13.28 2.80
CA THR A 246 -2.15 12.05 3.10
C THR A 246 -3.59 12.19 2.60
N VAL A 247 -4.01 11.32 1.70
CA VAL A 247 -5.35 11.32 1.10
C VAL A 247 -6.20 10.17 1.63
N ILE A 248 -7.52 10.35 1.68
CA ILE A 248 -8.46 9.26 1.97
C ILE A 248 -8.84 8.59 0.66
N GLY A 249 -8.56 7.29 0.52
CA GLY A 249 -8.78 6.55 -0.73
C GLY A 249 -10.22 6.64 -1.24
N ALA A 250 -11.20 6.51 -0.35
CA ALA A 250 -12.61 6.67 -0.67
C ALA A 250 -12.99 8.07 -1.20
N GLU A 251 -12.34 9.13 -0.74
CA GLU A 251 -12.56 10.50 -1.23
C GLU A 251 -11.92 10.71 -2.60
N MET A 252 -10.72 10.18 -2.82
CA MET A 252 -10.06 10.20 -4.13
C MET A 252 -10.82 9.38 -5.16
N ALA A 253 -11.35 8.23 -4.78
CA ALA A 253 -12.20 7.44 -5.65
C ALA A 253 -13.43 8.22 -6.13
N LYS A 254 -14.12 8.93 -5.23
CA LYS A 254 -15.23 9.83 -5.60
C LYS A 254 -14.77 10.93 -6.56
N HIS A 255 -13.62 11.54 -6.27
CA HIS A 255 -13.05 12.60 -7.10
C HIS A 255 -12.77 12.14 -8.54
N TYR A 256 -12.24 10.93 -8.72
CA TYR A 256 -11.94 10.34 -10.03
C TYR A 256 -13.09 9.54 -10.65
N GLY A 257 -14.27 9.50 -10.02
CA GLY A 257 -15.43 8.73 -10.52
C GLY A 257 -15.23 7.20 -10.47
N ILE A 258 -14.41 6.71 -9.54
CA ILE A 258 -14.11 5.29 -9.34
C ILE A 258 -15.07 4.71 -8.29
N ALA A 259 -15.80 3.67 -8.70
CA ALA A 259 -16.61 2.85 -7.81
C ALA A 259 -15.87 1.55 -7.45
N ASP A 260 -16.13 1.05 -6.25
CA ASP A 260 -15.74 -0.30 -5.83
C ASP A 260 -16.68 -1.36 -6.47
N ALA A 261 -16.33 -2.64 -6.33
CA ALA A 261 -17.06 -3.76 -6.91
C ALA A 261 -18.58 -3.69 -6.62
N GLY A 262 -19.38 -3.88 -7.67
CA GLY A 262 -20.83 -3.76 -7.63
C GLY A 262 -21.34 -2.31 -7.65
N GLY A 263 -20.50 -1.34 -8.01
CA GLY A 263 -20.89 0.09 -8.06
C GLY A 263 -20.94 0.74 -6.69
N ARG A 264 -20.34 0.12 -5.66
CA ARG A 264 -20.36 0.64 -4.28
C ARG A 264 -19.42 1.82 -4.15
N GLN A 265 -19.76 2.78 -3.29
CA GLN A 265 -18.87 3.86 -2.91
C GLN A 265 -18.48 3.73 -1.43
N PRO A 266 -17.22 3.36 -1.13
CA PRO A 266 -16.75 3.30 0.25
C PRO A 266 -16.92 4.64 0.98
N ALA A 267 -17.17 4.56 2.29
CA ALA A 267 -17.35 5.74 3.14
C ALA A 267 -16.01 6.35 3.54
N SER A 268 -15.95 7.68 3.65
CA SER A 268 -14.75 8.36 4.14
C SER A 268 -14.53 8.10 5.64
N TYR A 269 -13.27 8.02 6.07
CA TYR A 269 -12.93 8.05 7.49
C TYR A 269 -13.26 9.38 8.16
N ARG A 270 -13.33 10.47 7.39
CA ARG A 270 -13.86 11.76 7.83
C ARG A 270 -15.29 11.62 8.34
N ASP A 271 -16.11 10.85 7.65
CA ASP A 271 -17.51 10.65 8.00
C ASP A 271 -17.69 9.59 9.10
N THR A 272 -16.94 8.49 9.01
CA THR A 272 -17.14 7.31 9.85
C THR A 272 -16.41 7.37 11.19
N HIS A 273 -15.19 7.90 11.22
CA HIS A 273 -14.36 8.00 12.42
C HIS A 273 -14.26 9.43 12.96
N LYS A 274 -14.78 10.42 12.23
CA LYS A 274 -14.71 11.85 12.58
C LYS A 274 -13.27 12.34 12.74
N VAL A 275 -12.38 11.82 11.90
CA VAL A 275 -10.96 12.19 11.85
C VAL A 275 -10.54 12.53 10.43
N GLU A 276 -9.53 13.36 10.32
CA GLU A 276 -8.97 13.78 9.04
C GLU A 276 -7.45 13.63 9.02
N PRO A 277 -6.83 13.50 7.84
CA PRO A 277 -5.39 13.48 7.72
C PRO A 277 -4.77 14.77 8.28
N ARG A 278 -3.59 14.64 8.91
CA ARG A 278 -2.87 15.79 9.44
C ARG A 278 -2.35 16.66 8.29
N VAL A 279 -2.57 17.97 8.42
CA VAL A 279 -1.92 18.96 7.56
C VAL A 279 -0.49 19.17 8.04
N GLN A 280 0.47 19.10 7.11
CA GLN A 280 1.88 19.34 7.42
C GLN A 280 2.16 20.83 7.53
N TYR A 281 3.04 21.21 8.45
CA TYR A 281 3.50 22.58 8.56
C TYR A 281 4.53 22.89 7.45
N PRO A 282 4.54 24.11 6.88
CA PRO A 282 5.35 24.43 5.72
C PRO A 282 6.83 24.71 6.03
N ILE A 283 7.25 24.71 7.30
CA ILE A 283 8.62 25.04 7.70
C ILE A 283 9.55 23.89 7.33
N ILE A 284 10.63 24.20 6.59
CA ILE A 284 11.69 23.27 6.20
C ILE A 284 12.98 23.68 6.89
N ILE A 285 13.65 22.73 7.54
CA ILE A 285 14.98 22.89 8.13
C ILE A 285 15.96 22.09 7.25
N ARG A 286 17.01 22.74 6.74
CA ARG A 286 18.08 22.13 5.92
C ARG A 286 19.43 22.38 6.57
#